data_AF-A0A1F5UBX7-F1
#
_entry.id   AF-A0A1F5UBX7-F1
#
_cell.length_a   1.000
_cell.length_b   1.000
_cell.length_c   1.000
_cell.angle_alpha   90.00
_cell.angle_beta   90.00
_cell.angle_gamma   90.00
#
_symmetry.space_group_name_H-M   'P 1'
#
loop_
_entity.id
_entity.type
_entity.pdbx_description
1 polymer ?
#
loop_
_entity_poly.entity_id
_entity_poly.type
_entity_poly.pdbx_seq_one_letter_code
_entity_poly.pdbx_strand_id
1 'polypeptide(L)'
;MFIPEDKRDKIIQCLKLIRTAHKVNKDINIKYAGCFGKKKIGPMVRSNLALFSHAIQSKCKSTPLYNITEREKHTGEFKCFHELTDSFDCRFGLLRIEDNFKGFGSKTYKEKVELTMKFLVKGCCHAMFDENHPIEIVKAYFDGDEHHGDDIDINAIFKTDFRKYIMISDKLKVDSRHIKQRKDDTLLVMNLIDNVVGGFRSLLNRESDKTNILAPLKEIYQRISQKKIFANKNGRWYKSICFSELIVENGNIEFVNICRDKTQLKLL
;
A
#
# COMPACT_ATOMS: atom_id res chain seq x y z
N MET A 1 -3.07 2.99 -3.20
CA MET A 1 -1.75 3.46 -3.69
C MET A 1 -2.00 4.39 -4.85
N PHE A 2 -1.32 5.53 -4.92
CA PHE A 2 -1.36 6.49 -6.03
C PHE A 2 -0.13 6.24 -6.90
N ILE A 3 -0.35 6.00 -8.19
CA ILE A 3 0.69 5.68 -9.17
C ILE A 3 0.55 6.71 -10.31
N PRO A 4 1.60 7.50 -10.62
CA PRO A 4 1.60 8.36 -11.80
C PRO A 4 1.37 7.54 -13.08
N GLU A 5 0.52 8.04 -13.97
CA GLU A 5 0.09 7.28 -15.15
C GLU A 5 1.27 6.89 -16.06
N ASP A 6 2.22 7.81 -16.23
CA ASP A 6 3.44 7.62 -17.03
C ASP A 6 4.43 6.61 -16.41
N LYS A 7 4.28 6.28 -15.12
CA LYS A 7 5.14 5.32 -14.40
C LYS A 7 4.54 3.93 -14.28
N ARG A 8 3.24 3.77 -14.54
CA ARG A 8 2.50 2.51 -14.34
C ARG A 8 3.13 1.34 -15.11
N ASP A 9 3.44 1.53 -16.38
CA ASP A 9 3.97 0.46 -17.23
C ASP A 9 5.36 0.02 -16.79
N LYS A 10 6.16 0.95 -16.26
CA LYS A 10 7.47 0.64 -15.70
C LYS A 10 7.37 -0.20 -14.43
N ILE A 11 6.42 0.10 -13.54
CA ILE A 11 6.14 -0.73 -12.36
C ILE A 11 5.73 -2.15 -12.79
N ILE A 12 4.88 -2.25 -13.82
CA ILE A 12 4.45 -3.54 -14.39
C ILE A 12 5.66 -4.31 -14.95
N GLN A 13 6.57 -3.65 -15.66
CA GLN A 13 7.80 -4.26 -16.16
C GLN A 13 8.67 -4.79 -15.00
N CYS A 14 8.86 -4.02 -13.93
CA CYS A 14 9.58 -4.47 -12.74
C CYS A 14 8.89 -5.69 -12.09
N LEU A 15 7.56 -5.71 -11.99
CA LEU A 15 6.80 -6.85 -11.46
C LEU A 15 6.96 -8.10 -12.35
N LYS A 16 6.96 -7.94 -13.68
CA LYS A 16 7.24 -9.04 -14.63
C LYS A 16 8.67 -9.56 -14.47
N LEU A 17 9.65 -8.68 -14.33
CA LEU A 17 11.06 -9.05 -14.09
C LEU A 17 11.22 -9.85 -12.79
N ILE A 18 10.58 -9.41 -11.70
CA ILE A 18 10.56 -10.12 -10.41
C ILE A 18 10.00 -11.54 -10.62
N ARG A 19 8.87 -11.69 -11.34
CA ARG A 19 8.27 -13.01 -11.61
C ARG A 19 9.19 -13.93 -12.39
N THR A 20 9.85 -13.42 -13.43
CA THR A 20 10.81 -14.17 -14.22
C THR A 20 11.99 -14.64 -13.38
N ALA A 21 12.57 -13.75 -12.55
CA ALA A 21 13.69 -14.07 -11.67
C ALA A 21 13.35 -15.18 -10.65
N HIS A 22 12.11 -15.18 -10.13
CA HIS A 22 11.62 -16.18 -9.17
C HIS A 22 10.92 -17.38 -9.83
N LYS A 23 10.90 -17.46 -11.17
CA LYS A 23 10.25 -18.54 -11.95
C LYS A 23 8.77 -18.75 -11.59
N VAL A 24 8.01 -17.67 -11.43
CA VAL A 24 6.58 -17.69 -11.10
C VAL A 24 5.74 -17.27 -12.29
N ASN A 25 4.81 -18.12 -12.75
CA ASN A 25 3.91 -17.80 -13.86
C ASN A 25 3.07 -16.55 -13.54
N LYS A 26 2.88 -15.65 -14.51
CA LYS A 26 2.05 -14.42 -14.44
C LYS A 26 0.65 -14.63 -13.86
N ASP A 27 0.03 -15.79 -14.12
CA ASP A 27 -1.38 -16.05 -13.74
C ASP A 27 -1.54 -16.49 -12.27
N ILE A 28 -0.44 -16.75 -11.57
CA ILE A 28 -0.49 -17.18 -10.16
C ILE A 28 -0.81 -15.96 -9.28
N ASN A 29 -1.94 -15.99 -8.57
CA ASN A 29 -2.19 -15.01 -7.51
C ASN A 29 -1.20 -15.24 -6.36
N ILE A 30 -0.45 -14.20 -5.99
CA ILE A 30 0.56 -14.26 -4.94
C ILE A 30 0.08 -13.46 -3.75
N LYS A 31 -0.46 -14.18 -2.78
CA LYS A 31 -0.89 -13.61 -1.52
C LYS A 31 0.24 -13.64 -0.51
N TYR A 32 0.31 -12.58 0.28
CA TYR A 32 1.17 -12.52 1.45
C TYR A 32 0.86 -13.65 2.44
N ALA A 33 -0.41 -14.05 2.56
CA ALA A 33 -0.84 -15.16 3.39
C ALA A 33 -0.07 -16.46 3.03
N GLY A 34 0.68 -16.99 4.00
CA GLY A 34 1.49 -18.19 3.82
C GLY A 34 2.90 -17.96 3.23
N CYS A 35 3.33 -16.71 3.05
CA CYS A 35 4.69 -16.40 2.56
C CYS A 35 5.79 -16.84 3.54
N PHE A 36 5.51 -16.82 4.84
CA PHE A 36 6.45 -17.23 5.90
C PHE A 36 6.80 -18.73 5.86
N GLY A 37 5.91 -19.59 5.35
CA GLY A 37 6.11 -21.05 5.28
C GLY A 37 6.46 -21.60 3.89
N LYS A 38 6.30 -20.81 2.82
CA LYS A 38 6.45 -21.28 1.43
C LYS A 38 7.79 -20.85 0.82
N LYS A 39 8.69 -21.81 0.61
CA LYS A 39 10.07 -21.62 0.09
C LYS A 39 10.16 -20.75 -1.18
N LYS A 40 9.18 -20.84 -2.10
CA LYS A 40 9.17 -20.06 -3.37
C LYS A 40 8.45 -18.71 -3.28
N ILE A 41 7.48 -18.55 -2.39
CA ILE A 41 6.63 -17.35 -2.35
C ILE A 41 7.29 -16.23 -1.54
N GLY A 42 7.92 -16.56 -0.40
CA GLY A 42 8.57 -15.56 0.46
C GLY A 42 9.60 -14.68 -0.25
N PRO A 43 10.57 -15.24 -1.00
CA PRO A 43 11.55 -14.46 -1.79
C PRO A 43 10.92 -13.47 -2.76
N MET A 44 9.86 -13.88 -3.46
CA MET A 44 9.15 -13.03 -4.39
C MET A 44 8.39 -11.91 -3.67
N VAL A 45 7.69 -12.22 -2.58
CA VAL A 45 7.02 -11.22 -1.74
C VAL A 45 8.03 -10.20 -1.23
N ARG A 46 9.21 -10.63 -0.75
CA ARG A 46 10.29 -9.70 -0.35
C ARG A 46 10.71 -8.77 -1.50
N SER A 47 10.81 -9.30 -2.72
CA SER A 47 11.13 -8.48 -3.90
C SER A 47 10.02 -7.47 -4.24
N ASN A 48 8.74 -7.87 -4.11
CA ASN A 48 7.60 -6.96 -4.23
C ASN A 48 7.65 -5.84 -3.18
N LEU A 49 7.96 -6.18 -1.92
CA LEU A 49 8.10 -5.21 -0.83
C LEU A 49 9.29 -4.26 -1.06
N ALA A 50 10.38 -4.74 -1.67
CA ALA A 50 11.51 -3.90 -2.07
C ALA A 50 11.15 -2.94 -3.19
N LEU A 51 10.46 -3.41 -4.23
CA LEU A 51 9.93 -2.55 -5.29
C LEU A 51 8.99 -1.48 -4.73
N PHE A 52 8.07 -1.85 -3.82
CA PHE A 52 7.21 -0.89 -3.14
C PHE A 52 8.02 0.16 -2.37
N SER A 53 8.95 -0.30 -1.52
CA SER A 53 9.77 0.58 -0.68
C SER A 53 10.58 1.58 -1.49
N HIS A 54 11.02 1.19 -2.69
CA HIS A 54 11.67 2.05 -3.67
C HIS A 54 10.68 2.97 -4.39
N ALA A 55 9.54 2.44 -4.85
CA ALA A 55 8.57 3.20 -5.65
C ALA A 55 8.00 4.40 -4.89
N ILE A 56 7.90 4.32 -3.56
CA ILE A 56 7.43 5.43 -2.72
C ILE A 56 8.55 6.37 -2.25
N GLN A 57 9.79 6.25 -2.73
CA GLN A 57 10.86 7.18 -2.35
C GLN A 57 10.70 8.50 -3.12
N SER A 58 10.63 9.61 -2.39
CA SER A 58 10.67 10.96 -2.99
C SER A 58 12.08 11.36 -3.44
N LYS A 59 13.12 10.68 -2.93
CA LYS A 59 14.52 10.86 -3.36
C LYS A 59 15.11 9.50 -3.73
N CYS A 60 15.44 9.33 -5.01
CA CYS A 60 15.94 8.07 -5.54
C CYS A 60 17.31 7.73 -4.97
N LYS A 61 17.36 6.62 -4.25
CA LYS A 61 18.57 5.83 -4.12
C LYS A 61 18.37 4.52 -4.86
N SER A 62 19.46 4.01 -5.42
CA SER A 62 19.46 2.67 -5.96
C SER A 62 18.90 1.67 -4.94
N THR A 63 18.03 0.78 -5.39
CA THR A 63 17.53 -0.34 -4.59
C THR A 63 17.77 -1.65 -5.34
N PRO A 64 18.70 -2.49 -4.87
CA PRO A 64 18.95 -3.79 -5.50
C PRO A 64 17.81 -4.78 -5.21
N LEU A 65 17.43 -5.52 -6.24
CA LEU A 65 16.51 -6.66 -6.15
C LEU A 65 17.31 -7.96 -6.23
N TYR A 66 17.06 -8.84 -5.27
CA TYR A 66 17.83 -10.07 -5.10
C TYR A 66 17.01 -11.31 -5.40
N ASN A 67 17.66 -12.28 -6.04
CA ASN A 67 17.15 -13.64 -6.04
C ASN A 67 17.53 -14.24 -4.69
N ILE A 68 16.59 -14.88 -4.00
CA ILE A 68 16.89 -15.53 -2.73
C ILE A 68 16.59 -17.01 -2.94
N THR A 69 17.61 -17.71 -3.41
CA THR A 69 17.56 -19.17 -3.50
C THR A 69 17.93 -19.82 -2.15
N GLU A 70 17.62 -21.10 -1.96
CA GLU A 70 18.03 -21.82 -0.74
C GLU A 70 19.56 -21.85 -0.57
N ARG A 71 20.30 -21.93 -1.67
CA ARG A 71 21.77 -21.92 -1.66
C ARG A 71 22.34 -20.61 -1.10
N GLU A 72 21.82 -19.48 -1.56
CA GLU A 72 22.26 -18.13 -1.15
C GLU A 72 21.89 -17.81 0.30
N LYS A 73 20.84 -18.44 0.86
CA LYS A 73 20.53 -18.34 2.29
C LYS A 73 21.62 -18.95 3.18
N HIS A 74 22.33 -19.97 2.69
CA HIS A 74 23.40 -20.63 3.44
C HIS A 74 24.75 -19.92 3.29
N THR A 75 25.01 -19.32 2.14
CA THR A 75 26.28 -18.60 1.89
C THR A 75 26.23 -17.14 2.32
N GLY A 76 25.03 -16.55 2.48
CA GLY A 76 24.86 -15.13 2.77
C GLY A 76 25.11 -14.21 1.57
N GLU A 77 25.48 -14.77 0.41
CA GLU A 77 25.72 -14.05 -0.82
C GLU A 77 24.44 -14.03 -1.68
N PHE A 78 23.79 -12.89 -1.78
CA PHE A 78 22.59 -12.73 -2.61
C PHE A 78 22.96 -12.16 -3.97
N LYS A 79 22.58 -12.84 -5.07
CA LYS A 79 22.77 -12.29 -6.41
C LYS A 79 21.71 -11.23 -6.72
N CYS A 80 22.17 -9.99 -6.92
CA CYS A 80 21.34 -8.93 -7.50
C CYS A 80 20.98 -9.32 -8.94
N PHE A 81 19.69 -9.34 -9.27
CA PHE A 81 19.23 -9.58 -10.65
C PHE A 81 18.76 -8.30 -11.35
N HIS A 82 18.49 -7.24 -10.59
CA HIS A 82 18.08 -5.95 -11.12
C HIS A 82 18.29 -4.85 -10.10
N GLU A 83 18.72 -3.68 -10.55
CA GLU A 83 18.93 -2.50 -9.72
C GLU A 83 17.90 -1.44 -10.09
N LEU A 84 17.03 -1.08 -9.14
CA LEU A 84 16.04 -0.04 -9.34
C LEU A 84 16.70 1.32 -9.14
N THR A 85 16.77 2.13 -10.19
CA THR A 85 17.40 3.46 -10.16
C THR A 85 16.40 4.60 -10.40
N ASP A 86 15.23 4.28 -10.93
CA ASP A 86 14.25 5.24 -11.40
C ASP A 86 13.37 5.83 -10.29
N SER A 87 12.93 7.06 -10.49
CA SER A 87 11.87 7.63 -9.65
C SER A 87 10.50 7.22 -10.16
N PHE A 88 9.71 6.62 -9.28
CA PHE A 88 8.31 6.29 -9.56
C PHE A 88 7.32 7.29 -8.96
N ASP A 89 7.76 8.12 -8.01
CA ASP A 89 6.94 9.08 -7.24
C ASP A 89 5.57 8.53 -6.80
N CYS A 90 5.53 7.25 -6.42
CA CYS A 90 4.30 6.63 -5.95
C CYS A 90 3.99 7.10 -4.54
N ARG A 91 2.70 7.15 -4.19
CA ARG A 91 2.26 7.52 -2.85
C ARG A 91 1.38 6.45 -2.25
N PHE A 92 1.49 6.23 -0.95
CA PHE A 92 0.83 5.11 -0.29
C PHE A 92 0.05 5.55 0.95
N GLY A 93 -1.22 5.16 0.99
CA GLY A 93 -2.10 5.37 2.13
C GLY A 93 -2.47 4.05 2.77
N LEU A 94 -2.45 3.98 4.10
CA LEU A 94 -3.00 2.86 4.86
C LEU A 94 -3.90 3.39 5.98
N LEU A 95 -5.15 2.91 6.00
CA LEU A 95 -6.09 3.13 7.08
C LEU A 95 -6.34 1.79 7.78
N ARG A 96 -6.01 1.71 9.08
CA ARG A 96 -6.36 0.56 9.92
C ARG A 96 -7.69 0.81 10.61
N ILE A 97 -8.55 -0.19 10.62
CA ILE A 97 -9.86 -0.17 11.30
C ILE A 97 -9.83 -1.32 12.31
N GLU A 98 -9.59 -1.03 13.59
CA GLU A 98 -9.27 -2.06 14.60
C GLU A 98 -10.46 -2.99 14.88
N ASP A 99 -11.68 -2.48 14.80
CA ASP A 99 -12.91 -3.15 15.20
C ASP A 99 -13.69 -3.80 14.04
N ASN A 100 -13.11 -3.83 12.84
CA ASN A 100 -13.78 -4.28 11.61
C ASN A 100 -15.17 -3.63 11.42
N PHE A 101 -15.24 -2.32 11.63
CA PHE A 101 -16.43 -1.48 11.44
C PHE A 101 -17.61 -1.73 12.39
N LYS A 102 -17.39 -2.36 13.56
CA LYS A 102 -18.44 -2.57 14.56
C LYS A 102 -19.05 -1.25 15.06
N GLY A 103 -18.24 -0.21 15.23
CA GLY A 103 -18.67 1.10 15.74
C GLY A 103 -19.55 1.92 14.80
N PHE A 104 -19.67 1.53 13.52
CA PHE A 104 -20.44 2.28 12.51
C PHE A 104 -21.97 2.09 12.61
N GLY A 105 -22.46 1.39 13.64
CA GLY A 105 -23.90 1.20 13.86
C GLY A 105 -24.61 0.48 12.72
N SER A 106 -25.79 0.98 12.36
CA SER A 106 -26.76 0.37 11.42
C SER A 106 -26.40 0.49 9.95
N LYS A 107 -25.28 1.11 9.59
CA LYS A 107 -24.82 1.17 8.19
C LYS A 107 -24.64 -0.22 7.61
N THR A 108 -24.88 -0.37 6.32
CA THR A 108 -24.52 -1.57 5.57
C THR A 108 -22.99 -1.70 5.49
N TYR A 109 -22.49 -2.92 5.22
CA TYR A 109 -21.04 -3.11 5.05
C TYR A 109 -20.48 -2.26 3.90
N LYS A 110 -21.24 -2.14 2.80
CA LYS A 110 -20.92 -1.27 1.66
C LYS A 110 -20.73 0.19 2.07
N GLU A 111 -21.71 0.78 2.76
CA GLU A 111 -21.63 2.17 3.21
C GLU A 111 -20.43 2.41 4.13
N LYS A 112 -20.06 1.41 4.96
CA LYS A 112 -18.87 1.47 5.82
C LYS A 112 -17.58 1.45 4.98
N VAL A 113 -17.51 0.62 3.95
CA VAL A 113 -16.37 0.59 3.00
C VAL A 113 -16.26 1.91 2.23
N GLU A 114 -17.37 2.42 1.68
CA GLU A 114 -17.39 3.69 0.95
C GLU A 114 -16.95 4.87 1.83
N LEU A 115 -17.49 4.95 3.05
CA LEU A 115 -17.16 6.01 3.99
C LEU A 115 -15.69 5.97 4.42
N THR A 116 -15.14 4.78 4.66
CA THR A 116 -13.72 4.66 5.03
C THR A 116 -12.78 4.86 3.86
N MET A 117 -13.17 4.44 2.65
CA MET A 117 -12.44 4.78 1.43
C MET A 117 -12.44 6.28 1.16
N LYS A 118 -13.57 6.97 1.37
CA LYS A 118 -13.65 8.43 1.32
C LYS A 118 -12.64 9.09 2.26
N PHE A 119 -12.59 8.64 3.52
CA PHE A 119 -11.63 9.15 4.50
C PHE A 119 -10.19 8.87 4.10
N LEU A 120 -9.89 7.64 3.67
CA LEU A 120 -8.56 7.25 3.23
C LEU A 120 -8.09 8.10 2.05
N VAL A 121 -8.90 8.20 0.98
CA VAL A 121 -8.56 8.97 -0.22
C VAL A 121 -8.38 10.44 0.13
N LYS A 122 -9.32 11.05 0.86
CA LYS A 122 -9.25 12.46 1.25
C LYS A 122 -8.03 12.76 2.12
N GLY A 123 -7.85 12.00 3.20
CA GLY A 123 -6.72 12.17 4.11
C GLY A 123 -5.39 11.99 3.41
N CYS A 124 -5.26 10.98 2.56
CA CYS A 124 -4.07 10.75 1.76
C CYS A 124 -3.78 11.90 0.80
N CYS A 125 -4.79 12.35 0.07
CA CYS A 125 -4.61 13.43 -0.90
C CYS A 125 -4.15 14.73 -0.20
N HIS A 126 -4.79 15.09 0.92
CA HIS A 126 -4.42 16.30 1.66
C HIS A 126 -3.07 16.19 2.37
N ALA A 127 -2.70 15.02 2.86
CA ALA A 127 -1.43 14.82 3.57
C ALA A 127 -0.23 14.76 2.62
N MET A 128 -0.40 14.17 1.44
CA MET A 128 0.71 13.86 0.54
C MET A 128 0.88 14.92 -0.55
N PHE A 129 -0.18 15.57 -1.04
CA PHE A 129 -0.11 16.52 -2.15
C PHE A 129 -0.25 17.97 -1.67
N ASP A 130 0.21 18.92 -2.48
CA ASP A 130 0.14 20.36 -2.20
C ASP A 130 0.11 21.18 -3.49
N GLU A 131 0.11 22.51 -3.38
CA GLU A 131 0.07 23.42 -4.53
C GLU A 131 1.29 23.30 -5.45
N ASN A 132 2.44 22.85 -4.93
CA ASN A 132 3.64 22.62 -5.74
C ASN A 132 3.63 21.24 -6.42
N HIS A 133 2.83 20.30 -5.90
CA HIS A 133 2.69 18.95 -6.42
C HIS A 133 1.19 18.59 -6.54
N PRO A 134 0.45 19.28 -7.44
CA PRO A 134 -0.96 19.00 -7.65
C PRO A 134 -1.17 17.64 -8.30
N ILE A 135 -2.37 17.09 -8.19
CA ILE A 135 -2.77 15.86 -8.86
C ILE A 135 -4.13 15.94 -9.52
N GLU A 136 -4.29 15.12 -10.55
CA GLU A 136 -5.58 14.69 -11.10
C GLU A 136 -5.73 13.18 -10.95
N ILE A 137 -6.83 12.73 -10.35
CA ILE A 137 -7.19 11.31 -10.29
C ILE A 137 -8.02 10.98 -11.54
N VAL A 138 -7.41 10.24 -12.47
CA VAL A 138 -8.01 9.85 -13.76
C VAL A 138 -8.51 8.41 -13.80
N LYS A 139 -7.99 7.54 -12.91
CA LYS A 139 -8.34 6.12 -12.83
C LYS A 139 -8.37 5.63 -11.39
N ALA A 140 -9.36 4.81 -11.04
CA ALA A 140 -9.48 4.16 -9.74
C ALA A 140 -9.71 2.65 -9.91
N TYR A 141 -9.02 1.85 -9.12
CA TYR A 141 -9.13 0.39 -9.13
C TYR A 141 -9.58 -0.10 -7.76
N PHE A 142 -10.63 -0.91 -7.73
CA PHE A 142 -11.16 -1.55 -6.52
C PHE A 142 -11.11 -3.07 -6.66
N ASP A 143 -10.88 -3.76 -5.55
CA ASP A 143 -10.86 -5.23 -5.52
C ASP A 143 -12.24 -5.82 -5.21
N GLY A 144 -13.12 -5.80 -6.20
CA GLY A 144 -14.37 -6.55 -6.18
C GLY A 144 -15.48 -5.90 -5.36
N ASP A 145 -16.40 -5.23 -6.06
CA ASP A 145 -17.66 -4.76 -5.46
C ASP A 145 -18.61 -5.92 -5.13
N GLU A 146 -18.42 -7.08 -5.79
CA GLU A 146 -19.23 -8.29 -5.60
C GLU A 146 -19.23 -8.82 -4.15
N HIS A 147 -18.19 -8.51 -3.36
CA HIS A 147 -18.14 -8.86 -1.93
C HIS A 147 -19.09 -8.02 -1.07
N HIS A 148 -19.68 -6.97 -1.64
CA HIS A 148 -20.47 -5.96 -0.94
C HIS A 148 -21.96 -6.01 -1.31
N GLY A 149 -22.38 -6.96 -2.16
CA GLY A 149 -23.77 -7.19 -2.55
C GLY A 149 -24.29 -6.28 -3.68
N ASP A 150 -23.64 -5.13 -3.92
CA ASP A 150 -23.94 -4.14 -4.96
C ASP A 150 -22.68 -3.34 -5.32
N ASP A 151 -22.67 -2.70 -6.49
CA ASP A 151 -21.57 -1.83 -6.99
C ASP A 151 -21.26 -0.66 -6.03
N ILE A 152 -19.98 -0.40 -5.75
CA ILE A 152 -19.52 0.71 -4.89
C ILE A 152 -19.93 2.05 -5.51
N ASP A 153 -20.54 2.94 -4.72
CA ASP A 153 -20.82 4.30 -5.15
C ASP A 153 -19.54 5.15 -5.12
N ILE A 154 -18.96 5.30 -6.29
CA ILE A 154 -17.76 6.11 -6.53
C ILE A 154 -18.00 7.59 -6.20
N ASN A 155 -19.23 8.10 -6.37
CA ASN A 155 -19.55 9.47 -5.98
C ASN A 155 -19.49 9.63 -4.47
N ALA A 156 -19.91 8.64 -3.68
CA ALA A 156 -19.79 8.69 -2.22
C ALA A 156 -18.32 8.85 -1.78
N ILE A 157 -17.37 8.30 -2.54
CA ILE A 157 -15.93 8.34 -2.26
C ILE A 157 -15.28 9.64 -2.76
N PHE A 158 -15.52 10.03 -4.02
CA PHE A 158 -14.77 11.11 -4.68
C PHE A 158 -15.52 12.44 -4.76
N LYS A 159 -16.85 12.49 -4.58
CA LYS A 159 -17.63 13.73 -4.59
C LYS A 159 -17.59 14.39 -3.20
N THR A 160 -16.42 14.90 -2.85
CA THR A 160 -16.13 15.59 -1.58
C THR A 160 -15.37 16.88 -1.87
N ASP A 161 -15.44 17.83 -0.93
CA ASP A 161 -14.61 19.03 -0.95
C ASP A 161 -13.13 18.66 -0.84
N PHE A 162 -12.47 18.63 -2.00
CA PHE A 162 -11.02 18.59 -2.12
C PHE A 162 -10.46 20.01 -2.19
N ARG A 163 -9.17 20.15 -1.87
CA ARG A 163 -8.47 21.43 -2.05
C ARG A 163 -8.16 21.60 -3.53
N LYS A 164 -7.96 22.84 -3.99
CA LYS A 164 -7.77 23.19 -5.42
C LYS A 164 -6.67 22.40 -6.14
N TYR A 165 -5.64 21.93 -5.41
CA TYR A 165 -4.54 21.14 -5.96
C TYR A 165 -4.85 19.63 -6.12
N ILE A 166 -6.06 19.19 -5.78
CA ILE A 166 -6.53 17.82 -5.98
C ILE A 166 -7.77 17.87 -6.86
N MET A 167 -7.61 17.34 -8.06
CA MET A 167 -8.66 17.27 -9.06
C MET A 167 -9.10 15.82 -9.23
N ILE A 168 -10.39 15.61 -9.42
CA ILE A 168 -10.96 14.34 -9.84
C ILE A 168 -11.39 14.54 -11.28
N SER A 169 -10.92 13.70 -12.20
CA SER A 169 -11.26 13.85 -13.61
C SER A 169 -12.75 13.61 -13.84
N ASP A 170 -13.41 14.46 -14.62
CA ASP A 170 -14.81 14.24 -15.04
C ASP A 170 -14.98 12.95 -15.85
N LYS A 171 -13.88 12.40 -16.38
CA LYS A 171 -13.82 11.13 -17.11
C LYS A 171 -13.14 10.02 -16.29
N LEU A 172 -13.23 10.08 -14.95
CA LEU A 172 -12.68 9.09 -14.04
C LEU A 172 -13.08 7.67 -14.48
N LYS A 173 -12.09 6.86 -14.85
CA LYS A 173 -12.34 5.45 -15.16
C LYS A 173 -12.26 4.63 -13.89
N VAL A 174 -13.30 3.87 -13.62
CA VAL A 174 -13.38 2.99 -12.46
C VAL A 174 -13.34 1.56 -12.92
N ASP A 175 -12.50 0.77 -12.27
CA ASP A 175 -12.43 -0.66 -12.49
C ASP A 175 -12.60 -1.38 -11.15
N SER A 176 -13.79 -1.88 -10.90
CA SER A 176 -14.18 -2.57 -9.66
C SER A 176 -14.13 -4.09 -9.74
N ARG A 177 -13.62 -4.65 -10.85
CA ARG A 177 -13.50 -6.10 -11.03
C ARG A 177 -12.69 -6.71 -9.90
N HIS A 178 -13.18 -7.82 -9.35
CA HIS A 178 -12.45 -8.58 -8.35
C HIS A 178 -11.15 -9.17 -8.93
N ILE A 179 -10.12 -9.35 -8.09
CA ILE A 179 -8.79 -9.82 -8.51
C ILE A 179 -8.83 -11.13 -9.30
N LYS A 180 -9.81 -12.02 -9.04
CA LYS A 180 -9.98 -13.29 -9.76
C LYS A 180 -10.49 -13.10 -11.21
N GLN A 181 -11.14 -11.99 -11.51
CA GLN A 181 -11.68 -11.67 -12.83
C GLN A 181 -10.66 -10.97 -13.73
N ARG A 182 -9.56 -10.48 -13.13
CA ARG A 182 -8.51 -9.74 -13.83
C ARG A 182 -7.54 -10.72 -14.47
N LYS A 183 -7.37 -10.61 -15.79
CA LYS A 183 -6.36 -11.35 -16.57
C LYS A 183 -5.30 -10.43 -17.18
N ASP A 184 -5.49 -9.12 -17.05
CA ASP A 184 -4.58 -8.09 -17.54
C ASP A 184 -3.51 -7.71 -16.50
N ASP A 185 -2.54 -6.88 -16.89
CA ASP A 185 -1.40 -6.49 -16.06
C ASP A 185 -1.79 -5.75 -14.76
N THR A 186 -3.03 -5.26 -14.64
CA THR A 186 -3.55 -4.68 -13.38
C THR A 186 -3.50 -5.70 -12.25
N LEU A 187 -3.67 -7.00 -12.55
CA LEU A 187 -3.51 -8.08 -11.58
C LEU A 187 -2.14 -8.03 -10.87
N LEU A 188 -1.08 -7.67 -11.57
CA LEU A 188 0.27 -7.58 -10.99
C LEU A 188 0.34 -6.45 -9.94
N VAL A 189 -0.25 -5.30 -10.25
CA VAL A 189 -0.29 -4.14 -9.34
C VAL A 189 -1.17 -4.43 -8.13
N MET A 190 -2.32 -5.08 -8.31
CA MET A 190 -3.19 -5.47 -7.19
C MET A 190 -2.49 -6.48 -6.27
N ASN A 191 -1.80 -7.47 -6.82
CA ASN A 191 -0.98 -8.40 -6.04
C ASN A 191 0.14 -7.67 -5.28
N LEU A 192 0.77 -6.64 -5.86
CA LEU A 192 1.75 -5.81 -5.16
C LEU A 192 1.12 -5.14 -3.94
N ILE A 193 -0.05 -4.50 -4.12
CA ILE A 193 -0.78 -3.80 -3.05
C ILE A 193 -1.17 -4.78 -1.94
N ASP A 194 -1.73 -5.94 -2.28
CA ASP A 194 -2.06 -7.00 -1.31
C ASP A 194 -0.85 -7.43 -0.48
N ASN A 195 0.30 -7.59 -1.14
CA ASN A 195 1.54 -7.96 -0.46
C ASN A 195 2.03 -6.86 0.48
N VAL A 196 1.92 -5.61 0.07
CA VAL A 196 2.29 -4.45 0.89
C VAL A 196 1.37 -4.31 2.11
N VAL A 197 0.06 -4.39 1.91
CA VAL A 197 -0.93 -4.33 3.00
C VAL A 197 -0.72 -5.51 3.96
N GLY A 198 -0.53 -6.71 3.45
CA GLY A 198 -0.20 -7.89 4.25
C GLY A 198 1.09 -7.72 5.06
N GLY A 199 2.13 -7.16 4.43
CA GLY A 199 3.41 -6.89 5.09
C GLY A 199 3.30 -5.88 6.24
N PHE A 200 2.60 -4.76 6.02
CA PHE A 200 2.35 -3.80 7.10
C PHE A 200 1.43 -4.36 8.18
N ARG A 201 0.42 -5.14 7.83
CA ARG A 201 -0.44 -5.82 8.81
C ARG A 201 0.38 -6.73 9.73
N SER A 202 1.30 -7.53 9.19
CA SER A 202 2.19 -8.36 10.01
C SER A 202 3.10 -7.54 10.92
N LEU A 203 3.64 -6.42 10.44
CA LEU A 203 4.46 -5.52 11.28
C LEU A 203 3.64 -4.91 12.42
N LEU A 204 2.43 -4.44 12.15
CA LEU A 204 1.52 -3.88 13.14
C LEU A 204 1.10 -4.92 14.19
N ASN A 205 0.87 -6.16 13.76
CA ASN A 205 0.52 -7.28 14.63
C ASN A 205 1.74 -7.93 15.31
N ARG A 206 2.97 -7.44 15.06
CA ARG A 206 4.23 -7.99 15.59
C ARG A 206 4.40 -9.48 15.30
N GLU A 207 3.98 -9.93 14.11
CA GLU A 207 4.16 -11.32 13.67
C GLU A 207 5.65 -11.66 13.51
N SER A 208 6.02 -12.91 13.80
CA SER A 208 7.42 -13.37 13.72
C SER A 208 7.90 -13.48 12.26
N ASP A 209 8.89 -12.66 11.89
CA ASP A 209 9.53 -12.66 10.56
C ASP A 209 10.87 -13.40 10.55
N LYS A 210 10.84 -14.72 10.82
CA LYS A 210 12.05 -15.56 10.89
C LYS A 210 12.81 -15.62 9.55
N THR A 211 12.14 -15.37 8.44
CA THR A 211 12.68 -15.46 7.08
C THR A 211 13.05 -14.10 6.48
N ASN A 212 12.96 -13.03 7.27
CA ASN A 212 13.31 -11.65 6.91
C ASN A 212 12.59 -11.13 5.65
N ILE A 213 11.36 -11.60 5.41
CA ILE A 213 10.51 -11.17 4.28
C ILE A 213 10.15 -9.69 4.44
N LEU A 214 9.93 -9.23 5.67
CA LEU A 214 9.50 -7.86 5.97
C LEU A 214 10.64 -6.84 5.94
N ALA A 215 11.90 -7.27 5.73
CA ALA A 215 13.07 -6.40 5.75
C ALA A 215 12.89 -5.08 4.98
N PRO A 216 12.34 -5.06 3.75
CA PRO A 216 12.20 -3.82 2.98
C PRO A 216 11.25 -2.78 3.59
N LEU A 217 10.35 -3.21 4.47
CA LEU A 217 9.37 -2.34 5.14
C LEU A 217 9.84 -1.88 6.53
N LYS A 218 10.85 -2.53 7.14
CA LYS A 218 11.25 -2.27 8.54
C LYS A 218 11.67 -0.82 8.77
N GLU A 219 12.47 -0.22 7.89
CA GLU A 219 12.89 1.19 8.03
C GLU A 219 11.69 2.14 7.92
N ILE A 220 10.80 1.91 6.94
CA ILE A 220 9.59 2.71 6.75
C ILE A 220 8.74 2.64 8.02
N TYR A 221 8.44 1.43 8.48
CA TYR A 221 7.64 1.21 9.68
C TYR A 221 8.23 1.87 10.91
N GLN A 222 9.53 1.65 11.19
CA GLN A 222 10.21 2.28 12.33
C GLN A 222 10.10 3.81 12.29
N ARG A 223 10.27 4.43 11.11
CA ARG A 223 10.18 5.88 10.98
C ARG A 223 8.75 6.40 11.06
N ILE A 224 7.75 5.64 10.61
CA ILE A 224 6.33 5.94 10.86
C ILE A 224 6.09 5.93 12.37
N SER A 225 6.54 4.88 13.06
CA SER A 225 6.37 4.76 14.52
C SER A 225 7.01 5.90 15.30
N GLN A 226 8.11 6.45 14.79
CA GLN A 226 8.82 7.59 15.39
C GLN A 226 8.33 8.95 14.87
N LYS A 227 7.26 9.02 14.06
CA LYS A 227 6.75 10.24 13.39
C LYS A 227 7.79 10.97 12.51
N LYS A 228 8.90 10.32 12.18
CA LYS A 228 10.01 10.94 11.44
C LYS A 228 9.69 11.17 9.98
N ILE A 229 8.85 10.34 9.37
CA ILE A 229 8.47 10.49 7.96
C ILE A 229 7.62 11.74 7.73
N PHE A 230 6.80 12.14 8.69
CA PHE A 230 5.93 13.32 8.57
C PHE A 230 6.66 14.63 8.85
N ALA A 231 7.65 14.63 9.74
CA ALA A 231 8.36 15.84 10.15
C ALA A 231 9.58 16.18 9.29
N ASN A 232 10.28 15.15 8.76
CA ASN A 232 11.54 15.37 8.05
C ASN A 232 11.32 15.67 6.57
N LYS A 233 11.24 16.96 6.21
CA LYS A 233 11.11 17.45 4.83
C LYS A 233 12.21 16.94 3.88
N ASN A 234 13.38 16.62 4.42
CA ASN A 234 14.52 16.11 3.64
C ASN A 234 14.56 14.58 3.58
N GLY A 235 13.63 13.89 4.25
CA GLY A 235 13.57 12.44 4.33
C GLY A 235 13.17 11.77 3.01
N ARG A 236 13.62 10.52 2.83
CA ARG A 236 13.39 9.72 1.61
C ARG A 236 11.92 9.44 1.30
N TRP A 237 11.05 9.53 2.30
CA TRP A 237 9.61 9.24 2.19
C TRP A 237 8.74 10.43 2.60
N TYR A 238 9.32 11.63 2.65
CA TYR A 238 8.54 12.83 2.98
C TYR A 238 7.38 12.97 1.99
N LYS A 239 6.16 13.10 2.51
CA LYS A 239 4.91 13.21 1.73
C LYS A 239 4.60 12.05 0.77
N SER A 240 5.27 10.91 0.85
CA SER A 240 4.97 9.75 -0.01
C SER A 240 4.19 8.63 0.68
N ILE A 241 3.97 8.74 1.99
CA ILE A 241 3.23 7.74 2.76
C ILE A 241 2.38 8.38 3.86
N CYS A 242 1.18 7.87 4.05
CA CYS A 242 0.21 8.30 5.07
C CYS A 242 -0.38 7.08 5.77
N PHE A 243 -0.27 7.03 7.11
CA PHE A 243 -0.75 5.94 7.96
C PHE A 243 -1.70 6.52 9.00
N SER A 244 -2.91 5.97 9.12
CA SER A 244 -3.88 6.38 10.13
C SER A 244 -4.64 5.19 10.68
N GLU A 245 -5.04 5.25 11.94
CA GLU A 245 -5.97 4.33 12.56
C GLU A 245 -7.32 5.03 12.69
N LEU A 246 -8.38 4.29 12.47
CA LEU A 246 -9.75 4.74 12.64
C LEU A 246 -10.36 3.98 13.80
N ILE A 247 -10.80 4.73 14.80
CA ILE A 247 -11.59 4.22 15.92
C ILE A 247 -12.99 4.80 15.77
N VAL A 248 -14.00 3.93 15.89
CA VAL A 248 -15.39 4.36 15.91
C VAL A 248 -16.04 3.91 17.20
N GLU A 249 -16.36 4.84 18.08
CA GLU A 249 -16.97 4.59 19.39
C GLU A 249 -18.31 5.33 19.49
N ASN A 250 -19.40 4.59 19.66
CA ASN A 250 -20.76 5.14 19.75
C ASN A 250 -21.13 6.07 18.58
N GLY A 251 -20.67 5.75 17.36
CA GLY A 251 -20.88 6.57 16.16
C GLY A 251 -19.93 7.77 16.01
N ASN A 252 -19.10 8.06 17.02
CA ASN A 252 -18.06 9.07 16.92
C ASN A 252 -16.84 8.51 16.21
N ILE A 253 -16.32 9.28 15.26
CA ILE A 253 -15.18 8.90 14.45
C ILE A 253 -13.93 9.62 14.96
N GLU A 254 -12.92 8.85 15.39
CA GLU A 254 -11.62 9.36 15.79
C GLU A 254 -10.52 8.79 14.88
N PHE A 255 -9.63 9.68 14.44
CA PHE A 255 -8.42 9.30 13.72
C PHE A 255 -7.22 9.31 14.66
N VAL A 256 -6.71 8.13 15.00
CA VAL A 256 -5.57 7.97 15.90
C VAL A 256 -4.31 7.73 15.07
N ASN A 257 -3.19 8.27 15.55
CA ASN A 257 -1.90 7.98 14.96
C ASN A 257 -1.50 6.53 15.26
N ILE A 258 -1.40 5.72 14.21
CA ILE A 258 -0.79 4.38 14.27
C ILE A 258 0.61 4.53 14.90
N CYS A 259 0.87 3.78 15.97
CA CYS A 259 2.09 3.78 16.79
C CYS A 259 2.16 4.72 18.01
N ARG A 260 1.02 5.17 18.57
CA ARG A 260 1.01 5.59 19.97
C ARG A 260 1.17 4.37 20.89
N ASP A 261 2.17 4.41 21.77
CA ASP A 261 2.17 3.53 22.94
C ASP A 261 1.01 3.96 23.86
N LYS A 262 0.21 3.00 24.35
CA LYS A 262 -0.98 3.29 25.17
C LYS A 262 -0.63 4.03 26.47
N THR A 263 0.62 3.96 26.91
CA THR A 263 1.17 4.69 28.07
C THR A 263 1.31 6.20 27.84
N GLN A 264 1.36 6.70 26.61
CA GLN A 264 1.49 8.14 26.32
C GLN A 264 0.16 8.90 26.21
N LEU A 265 -0.98 8.21 26.31
CA LEU A 265 -2.31 8.83 26.32
C LEU A 265 -2.76 9.31 27.71
N LYS A 266 -2.02 8.99 28.78
CA LYS A 266 -2.34 9.41 30.17
C LYS A 266 -1.70 10.74 30.58
N LEU A 267 -1.09 11.48 29.66
CA LEU A 267 -0.36 12.73 29.93
C LEU A 267 -0.86 13.92 29.10
N LEU A 268 -2.10 13.85 28.61
CA LEU A 268 -2.86 14.98 28.06
C LEU A 268 -4.26 14.94 28.68
#